data_AF-A0A968JS40-F1
#
_entry.id   AF-A0A968JS40-F1
#
_cell.length_a   1.000
_cell.length_b   1.000
_cell.length_c   1.000
_cell.angle_alpha   90.00
_cell.angle_beta   90.00
_cell.angle_gamma   90.00
#
_symmetry.space_group_name_H-M   'P 1'
#
loop_
_entity.id
_entity.type
_entity.pdbx_description
1 polymer ?
#
loop_
_entity_poly.entity_id
_entity_poly.type
_entity_poly.pdbx_seq_one_letter_code
_entity_poly.pdbx_strand_id
1 'polypeptide(L)'
;TDNDGITDKNESIPGTDPLDSDTDDDGIVDGIDEFPLNADEDTDTDNDGTGNNADTDDDNDGVLDVNDPAPLNADVTESSLAVVTSEGKSVGSTNAVLGGEAMASEGEQVSETGVVYSVTDTMPRIGSLQVSKKEIGSSLGKFETQVKNLIPDTTYYYRAYSINIFDTIYGSVDSITTGIVIYVNDDAAGNNDGSSWTDALTDLNEALAMASEGTEVWVAEGVYYPSDSDQDISFQLKSGVAVYGGFSGDETDFSERDLTLKPVLSGDIDKNEILDDGNSNHVVYADETDDKSVLDGFVITMGYQSYTGSNNGGGGVRCEDAKTQFRNLVITENYSDHKGGGFYAEDGDVPTLINCLFYNNDADFFGEDVFLSEDQMINVFNCTFENSIILGTGAGINAFNTIFTIEPDISFTGSPRTFNYTNCLLPEGSDALGTALLFGDAHFVDADNDDFRLTDSSSAYLTGDAKYAPETDIEGIPSTTPPNMGAYGDIDSDNDGLLNFADNDDDNDGTLDEMDAFPYDSLEISDTDNDGIGNVADLDDDGDGITDVEEGTLGTDPLKADTDEDGLSDGYEKLNGTDPLKPDTDTDGVSDKYDAFPNDPAQGLDTDGDGTSDVNDTDDDNDGVTECC
;
A
#
# COMPACT_ATOMS: atom_id res chain seq x y z
N THR A 1 15.86 -21.86 71.16
CA THR A 1 16.54 -21.71 69.87
C THR A 1 15.72 -22.36 68.78
N ASP A 2 14.78 -21.56 68.30
CA ASP A 2 14.11 -21.58 66.98
C ASP A 2 15.08 -21.62 65.76
N ASN A 3 16.35 -21.20 65.91
CA ASN A 3 17.40 -21.13 64.86
C ASN A 3 17.27 -19.95 63.88
N ASP A 4 16.77 -18.82 64.36
CA ASP A 4 16.78 -17.50 63.71
C ASP A 4 18.19 -16.88 63.51
N GLY A 5 19.20 -17.34 64.26
CA GLY A 5 20.55 -16.78 64.25
C GLY A 5 20.95 -16.06 65.55
N ILE A 6 20.01 -15.87 66.48
CA ILE A 6 20.25 -15.40 67.85
C ILE A 6 20.37 -16.62 68.78
N THR A 7 20.75 -16.40 70.04
CA THR A 7 20.81 -17.46 71.05
C THR A 7 19.82 -17.13 72.16
N ASP A 8 19.25 -18.14 72.84
CA ASP A 8 18.38 -18.01 74.03
C ASP A 8 18.81 -16.95 75.05
N LYS A 9 20.13 -16.76 75.21
CA LYS A 9 20.70 -15.78 76.13
C LYS A 9 20.64 -14.35 75.57
N ASN A 10 20.83 -14.21 74.27
CA ASN A 10 20.87 -12.93 73.57
C ASN A 10 19.48 -12.44 73.15
N GLU A 11 18.46 -13.31 72.96
CA GLU A 11 17.05 -12.91 72.79
C GLU A 11 16.50 -12.15 74.00
N SER A 12 17.03 -12.43 75.20
CA SER A 12 16.61 -11.75 76.44
C SER A 12 16.98 -10.27 76.51
N ILE A 13 17.83 -9.78 75.59
CA ILE A 13 18.32 -8.40 75.56
C ILE A 13 17.40 -7.48 74.74
N PRO A 14 17.03 -7.80 73.48
CA PRO A 14 16.03 -7.06 72.72
C PRO A 14 14.60 -7.35 73.20
N GLY A 15 14.34 -8.52 73.79
CA GLY A 15 13.02 -8.91 74.29
C GLY A 15 12.26 -9.86 73.37
N THR A 16 12.96 -10.45 72.39
CA THR A 16 12.45 -11.46 71.45
C THR A 16 12.13 -12.79 72.14
N ASP A 17 11.25 -13.62 71.56
CA ASP A 17 10.84 -14.91 72.13
C ASP A 17 11.83 -16.02 71.74
N PRO A 18 12.55 -16.67 72.68
CA PRO A 18 13.52 -17.73 72.39
C PRO A 18 13.01 -19.04 71.75
N LEU A 19 11.71 -19.08 71.49
CA LEU A 19 11.00 -20.19 70.86
C LEU A 19 10.31 -19.78 69.56
N ASP A 20 10.40 -18.51 69.17
CA ASP A 20 9.84 -17.97 67.94
C ASP A 20 10.95 -17.38 67.08
N SER A 21 10.97 -17.72 65.78
CA SER A 21 12.06 -17.25 64.90
C SER A 21 11.85 -15.85 64.35
N ASP A 22 10.65 -15.31 64.52
CA ASP A 22 10.12 -14.06 63.99
C ASP A 22 9.10 -13.59 65.05
N THR A 23 9.56 -12.81 66.01
CA THR A 23 8.81 -12.55 67.26
C THR A 23 7.58 -11.67 67.03
N ASP A 24 7.58 -10.82 66.00
CA ASP A 24 6.48 -9.90 65.71
C ASP A 24 5.64 -10.27 64.48
N ASP A 25 5.98 -11.39 63.83
CA ASP A 25 5.26 -12.01 62.72
C ASP A 25 5.24 -11.15 61.43
N ASP A 26 6.30 -10.38 61.15
CA ASP A 26 6.39 -9.51 59.97
C ASP A 26 7.01 -10.21 58.73
N GLY A 27 7.63 -11.36 58.94
CA GLY A 27 8.23 -12.21 57.93
C GLY A 27 9.76 -12.13 57.84
N ILE A 28 10.42 -11.28 58.62
CA ILE A 28 11.88 -11.23 58.79
C ILE A 28 12.25 -11.91 60.12
N VAL A 29 13.29 -12.75 60.10
CA VAL A 29 13.69 -13.47 61.31
C VAL A 29 14.48 -12.56 62.24
N ASP A 30 14.27 -12.71 63.56
CA ASP A 30 14.84 -11.83 64.60
C ASP A 30 16.36 -11.62 64.46
N GLY A 31 17.10 -12.62 63.97
CA GLY A 31 18.55 -12.55 63.76
C GLY A 31 19.03 -11.70 62.59
N ILE A 32 18.12 -11.24 61.74
CA ILE A 32 18.37 -10.39 60.57
C ILE A 32 17.63 -9.05 60.70
N ASP A 33 16.50 -9.05 61.41
CA ASP A 33 15.68 -7.89 61.70
C ASP A 33 16.37 -6.95 62.72
N GLU A 34 16.48 -5.66 62.37
CA GLU A 34 17.06 -4.63 63.24
C GLU A 34 16.05 -4.12 64.30
N PHE A 35 14.76 -4.34 64.09
CA PHE A 35 13.65 -4.05 65.01
C PHE A 35 12.72 -5.25 65.24
N PRO A 36 13.22 -6.37 65.82
CA PRO A 36 12.55 -7.67 65.93
C PRO A 36 11.35 -7.76 66.91
N LEU A 37 10.74 -6.62 67.25
CA LEU A 37 9.56 -6.50 68.08
C LEU A 37 8.54 -5.50 67.51
N ASN A 38 8.80 -4.95 66.33
CA ASN A 38 7.97 -3.99 65.64
C ASN A 38 7.65 -4.47 64.23
N ALA A 39 6.51 -5.15 64.09
CA ALA A 39 6.09 -5.72 62.80
C ALA A 39 5.83 -4.72 61.64
N ASP A 40 5.98 -3.43 61.90
CA ASP A 40 5.88 -2.37 60.90
C ASP A 40 7.29 -1.85 60.49
N GLU A 41 8.40 -2.45 60.92
CA GLU A 41 9.76 -1.98 60.65
C GLU A 41 10.80 -3.10 60.77
N ASP A 42 11.69 -3.23 59.78
CA ASP A 42 12.73 -4.26 59.76
C ASP A 42 14.15 -3.73 59.48
N THR A 43 14.29 -2.46 59.07
CA THR A 43 15.53 -1.90 58.49
C THR A 43 15.92 -0.55 59.12
N ASP A 44 17.20 -0.38 59.48
CA ASP A 44 17.85 0.87 59.91
C ASP A 44 19.04 1.18 58.97
N THR A 45 18.79 1.98 57.93
CA THR A 45 19.75 2.15 56.84
C THR A 45 21.02 2.90 57.26
N ASP A 46 20.90 3.91 58.13
CA ASP A 46 22.03 4.70 58.61
C ASP A 46 22.62 4.21 59.96
N ASN A 47 21.95 3.23 60.58
CA ASN A 47 22.29 2.63 61.87
C ASN A 47 22.26 3.63 63.04
N ASP A 48 21.37 4.63 63.00
CA ASP A 48 21.21 5.61 64.09
C ASP A 48 20.30 5.14 65.24
N GLY A 49 19.59 4.02 65.03
CA GLY A 49 18.66 3.41 65.95
C GLY A 49 17.19 3.78 65.72
N THR A 50 16.89 4.51 64.64
CA THR A 50 15.56 4.83 64.15
C THR A 50 15.32 4.04 62.86
N GLY A 51 14.24 3.28 62.77
CA GLY A 51 13.97 2.50 61.55
C GLY A 51 13.41 3.36 60.44
N ASN A 52 13.61 2.93 59.19
CA ASN A 52 13.32 3.71 57.99
C ASN A 52 11.86 4.21 57.87
N ASN A 53 10.86 3.49 58.40
CA ASN A 53 9.46 3.97 58.38
C ASN A 53 9.20 5.09 59.40
N ALA A 54 10.09 5.28 60.37
CA ALA A 54 10.00 6.32 61.41
C ALA A 54 11.07 7.42 61.27
N ASP A 55 12.19 7.12 60.60
CA ASP A 55 13.19 8.10 60.21
C ASP A 55 12.64 8.99 59.09
N THR A 56 13.22 10.18 58.97
CA THR A 56 12.87 11.15 57.93
C THR A 56 14.08 11.51 57.07
N ASP A 57 15.22 10.86 57.29
CA ASP A 57 16.54 11.02 56.66
C ASP A 57 17.26 9.66 56.76
N ASP A 58 16.72 8.64 56.07
CA ASP A 58 17.03 7.21 56.22
C ASP A 58 18.52 6.86 56.05
N ASP A 59 19.31 7.70 55.36
CA ASP A 59 20.74 7.51 55.13
C ASP A 59 21.65 8.55 55.83
N ASN A 60 21.05 9.50 56.56
CA ASN A 60 21.70 10.57 57.32
C ASN A 60 22.66 11.45 56.51
N ASP A 61 22.38 11.66 55.22
CA ASP A 61 23.16 12.55 54.39
C ASP A 61 22.86 14.05 54.69
N GLY A 62 21.79 14.29 55.44
CA GLY A 62 21.30 15.60 55.86
C GLY A 62 20.18 16.16 54.99
N VAL A 63 19.64 15.38 54.06
CA VAL A 63 18.48 15.69 53.21
C VAL A 63 17.32 14.78 53.64
N LEU A 64 16.19 15.38 54.01
CA LEU A 64 15.02 14.59 54.40
C LEU A 64 14.48 13.75 53.24
N ASP A 65 14.03 12.51 53.47
CA ASP A 65 13.57 11.54 52.44
C ASP A 65 12.56 12.12 51.45
N VAL A 66 11.66 12.99 51.94
CA VAL A 66 10.64 13.66 51.12
C VAL A 66 11.24 14.59 50.06
N ASN A 67 12.49 14.97 50.24
CA ASN A 67 13.31 15.74 49.33
C ASN A 67 14.57 14.98 48.89
N ASP A 68 14.70 13.70 49.28
CA ASP A 68 15.84 12.85 48.98
C ASP A 68 15.56 11.93 47.77
N PRO A 69 16.32 12.07 46.67
CA PRO A 69 16.32 11.20 45.51
C PRO A 69 16.59 9.72 45.76
N ALA A 70 17.46 9.46 46.73
CA ALA A 70 18.00 8.16 47.05
C ALA A 70 18.05 8.05 48.58
N PRO A 71 16.88 8.00 49.26
CA PRO A 71 16.78 8.08 50.72
C PRO A 71 17.64 7.07 51.48
N LEU A 72 18.09 6.00 50.80
CA LEU A 72 18.87 4.91 51.38
C LEU A 72 20.36 4.95 51.00
N ASN A 73 20.86 6.04 50.40
CA ASN A 73 22.22 6.12 49.85
C ASN A 73 22.82 7.54 49.90
N ALA A 74 23.54 7.80 51.00
CA ALA A 74 24.14 9.09 51.33
C ALA A 74 25.20 9.63 50.36
N ASP A 75 25.60 8.88 49.33
CA ASP A 75 26.56 9.32 48.32
C ASP A 75 25.90 10.09 47.15
N VAL A 76 24.56 10.17 47.05
CA VAL A 76 23.83 10.74 45.90
C VAL A 76 23.20 12.12 46.19
N THR A 77 24.04 13.15 46.30
CA THR A 77 23.61 14.52 46.69
C THR A 77 23.42 15.50 45.51
N GLU A 78 23.93 15.18 44.31
CA GLU A 78 23.79 15.98 43.08
C GLU A 78 23.70 15.04 41.87
N SER A 79 23.08 15.50 40.78
CA SER A 79 22.98 14.69 39.56
C SER A 79 24.30 14.56 38.81
N SER A 80 24.65 13.33 38.45
CA SER A 80 25.72 12.96 37.52
C SER A 80 25.27 12.94 36.05
N LEU A 81 23.99 13.22 35.79
CA LEU A 81 23.37 13.15 34.47
C LEU A 81 24.11 14.07 33.49
N ALA A 82 24.55 13.47 32.38
CA ALA A 82 25.15 14.14 31.25
C ALA A 82 24.35 13.82 29.98
N VAL A 83 24.22 14.83 29.11
CA VAL A 83 23.53 14.69 27.83
C VAL A 83 24.46 15.13 26.72
N VAL A 84 24.55 14.33 25.66
CA VAL A 84 25.22 14.70 24.41
C VAL A 84 24.15 14.90 23.35
N THR A 85 24.19 16.02 22.64
CA THR A 85 23.35 16.24 21.46
C THR A 85 23.98 15.52 20.28
N SER A 86 23.21 14.67 19.61
CA SER A 86 23.63 14.00 18.38
C SER A 86 23.56 14.97 17.18
N GLU A 87 24.42 14.75 16.19
CA GLU A 87 24.35 15.44 14.91
C GLU A 87 22.98 15.18 14.26
N GLY A 88 22.31 16.26 13.89
CA GLY A 88 20.97 16.26 13.34
C GLY A 88 21.06 16.03 11.84
N LYS A 89 20.03 15.41 11.28
CA LYS A 89 19.96 15.13 9.85
C LYS A 89 18.68 15.71 9.29
N SER A 90 18.79 16.58 8.30
CA SER A 90 17.64 16.97 7.50
C SER A 90 17.17 15.75 6.73
N VAL A 91 15.86 15.55 6.67
CA VAL A 91 15.22 14.49 5.89
C VAL A 91 14.15 15.18 5.05
N GLY A 92 14.53 15.55 3.83
CA GLY A 92 13.69 16.40 2.97
C GLY A 92 13.63 17.86 3.42
N SER A 93 12.55 18.54 3.04
CA SER A 93 12.34 19.98 3.21
C SER A 93 11.59 20.36 4.50
N THR A 94 10.81 19.44 5.06
CA THR A 94 9.95 19.71 6.23
C THR A 94 10.24 18.81 7.42
N ASN A 95 11.25 17.95 7.35
CA ASN A 95 11.56 17.01 8.43
C ASN A 95 13.04 16.98 8.80
N ALA A 96 13.33 16.62 10.05
CA ALA A 96 14.68 16.35 10.51
C ALA A 96 14.69 15.26 11.59
N VAL A 97 15.70 14.41 11.58
CA VAL A 97 15.99 13.47 12.68
C VAL A 97 16.90 14.16 13.67
N LEU A 98 16.42 14.32 14.91
CA LEU A 98 17.14 14.94 16.02
C LEU A 98 17.21 13.96 17.19
N GLY A 99 18.28 14.04 17.98
CA GLY A 99 18.45 13.12 19.10
C GLY A 99 19.63 13.45 19.99
N GLY A 100 19.93 12.51 20.88
CA GLY A 100 21.04 12.60 21.82
C GLY A 100 21.30 11.29 22.54
N GLU A 101 22.19 11.37 23.53
CA GLU A 101 22.51 10.27 24.42
C GLU A 101 22.53 10.79 25.86
N ALA A 102 21.72 10.18 26.73
CA ALA A 102 21.68 10.47 28.16
C ALA A 102 22.49 9.43 28.93
N MET A 103 23.38 9.89 29.81
CA MET A 103 24.29 9.04 30.58
C MET A 103 24.30 9.51 32.03
N ALA A 104 24.30 8.58 32.99
CA ALA A 104 24.43 8.88 34.41
C ALA A 104 25.22 7.75 35.10
N SER A 105 25.66 7.97 36.35
CA SER A 105 26.19 6.90 37.20
C SER A 105 25.12 5.86 37.55
N GLU A 106 25.54 4.67 37.98
CA GLU A 106 24.61 3.60 38.39
C GLU A 106 23.62 4.09 39.46
N GLY A 107 22.33 3.82 39.27
CA GLY A 107 21.25 4.16 40.21
C GLY A 107 20.43 5.40 39.87
N GLU A 108 20.93 6.31 39.01
CA GLU A 108 20.17 7.51 38.64
C GLU A 108 19.01 7.21 37.68
N GLN A 109 17.82 7.71 38.03
CA GLN A 109 16.63 7.59 37.20
C GLN A 109 16.42 8.85 36.35
N VAL A 110 16.02 8.63 35.10
CA VAL A 110 15.60 9.68 34.16
C VAL A 110 14.10 9.62 34.05
N SER A 111 13.43 10.76 34.24
CA SER A 111 11.98 10.87 34.06
C SER A 111 11.61 11.24 32.63
N GLU A 112 12.52 11.91 31.89
CA GLU A 112 12.24 12.35 30.52
C GLU A 112 13.52 12.54 29.70
N THR A 113 13.51 12.17 28.42
CA THR A 113 14.50 12.53 27.40
C THR A 113 13.81 13.12 26.19
N GLY A 114 14.49 14.04 25.50
CA GLY A 114 13.94 14.63 24.29
C GLY A 114 14.85 15.65 23.64
N VAL A 115 14.27 16.40 22.70
CA VAL A 115 14.93 17.50 22.00
C VAL A 115 14.11 18.78 22.09
N VAL A 116 14.81 19.91 22.14
CA VAL A 116 14.22 21.24 21.96
C VAL A 116 14.83 21.92 20.76
N TYR A 117 14.04 22.62 19.97
CA TYR A 117 14.47 23.24 18.72
C TYR A 117 13.73 24.56 18.44
N SER A 118 14.36 25.44 17.67
CA SER A 118 13.85 26.78 17.38
C SER A 118 14.57 27.43 16.20
N VAL A 119 13.87 28.29 15.46
CA VAL A 119 14.44 29.11 14.37
C VAL A 119 15.04 30.44 14.85
N THR A 120 14.65 30.93 16.04
CA THR A 120 15.06 32.25 16.54
C THR A 120 15.97 32.20 17.77
N ASP A 121 15.69 31.30 18.70
CA ASP A 121 16.52 31.05 19.90
C ASP A 121 17.71 30.14 19.54
N THR A 122 18.92 30.69 19.63
CA THR A 122 20.18 29.98 19.37
C THR A 122 20.68 29.16 20.57
N MET A 123 19.92 29.12 21.67
CA MET A 123 20.20 28.31 22.86
C MET A 123 18.89 27.76 23.45
N PRO A 124 18.09 27.01 22.66
CA PRO A 124 16.70 26.71 22.96
C PRO A 124 16.54 25.95 24.27
N ARG A 125 15.66 26.40 25.18
CA ARG A 125 15.36 25.68 26.44
C ARG A 125 13.88 25.43 26.60
N ILE A 126 13.51 24.36 27.32
CA ILE A 126 12.12 24.09 27.69
C ILE A 126 11.52 25.34 28.36
N GLY A 127 10.33 25.74 27.89
CA GLY A 127 9.61 26.92 28.38
C GLY A 127 10.09 28.26 27.84
N SER A 128 11.12 28.31 26.99
CA SER A 128 11.55 29.54 26.31
C SER A 128 10.57 29.93 25.20
N LEU A 129 10.51 31.22 24.87
CA LEU A 129 9.61 31.72 23.83
C LEU A 129 10.05 31.19 22.44
N GLN A 130 9.10 30.74 21.61
CA GLN A 130 9.38 30.22 20.26
C GLN A 130 10.27 28.97 20.21
N VAL A 131 10.33 28.22 21.32
CA VAL A 131 11.01 26.92 21.38
C VAL A 131 9.99 25.80 21.39
N SER A 132 10.13 24.88 20.45
CA SER A 132 9.38 23.64 20.40
C SER A 132 10.09 22.56 21.21
N LYS A 133 9.32 21.72 21.90
CA LYS A 133 9.78 20.56 22.69
C LYS A 133 9.23 19.29 22.07
N LYS A 134 10.07 18.28 21.87
CA LYS A 134 9.67 16.93 21.49
C LYS A 134 10.23 15.94 22.52
N GLU A 135 9.34 15.42 23.34
CA GLU A 135 9.60 14.32 24.27
C GLU A 135 9.72 13.00 23.51
N ILE A 136 10.66 12.16 23.91
CA ILE A 136 11.02 10.92 23.20
C ILE A 136 10.93 9.70 24.11
N GLY A 137 11.37 9.79 25.36
CA GLY A 137 11.34 8.66 26.28
C GLY A 137 11.71 9.03 27.70
N SER A 138 12.07 8.04 28.51
CA SER A 138 12.37 8.19 29.93
C SER A 138 13.48 7.23 30.40
N SER A 139 14.44 6.93 29.53
CA SER A 139 15.53 5.98 29.82
C SER A 139 16.90 6.56 29.45
N LEU A 140 17.94 6.06 30.13
CA LEU A 140 19.33 6.29 29.75
C LEU A 140 19.65 5.63 28.40
N GLY A 141 20.73 6.09 27.77
CA GLY A 141 21.19 5.63 26.47
C GLY A 141 20.84 6.58 25.32
N LYS A 142 20.99 6.08 24.09
CA LYS A 142 20.73 6.83 22.87
C LYS A 142 19.23 6.94 22.60
N PHE A 143 18.83 8.10 22.11
CA PHE A 143 17.46 8.37 21.69
C PHE A 143 17.47 9.30 20.48
N GLU A 144 16.53 9.10 19.57
CA GLU A 144 16.33 9.94 18.39
C GLU A 144 14.85 9.94 17.98
N THR A 145 14.44 10.96 17.24
CA THR A 145 13.09 11.08 16.72
C THR A 145 13.09 11.94 15.45
N GLN A 146 12.13 11.70 14.57
CA GLN A 146 11.84 12.60 13.47
C GLN A 146 10.92 13.72 13.94
N VAL A 147 11.34 14.94 13.71
CA VAL A 147 10.53 16.15 13.85
C VAL A 147 9.97 16.49 12.47
N LYS A 148 8.65 16.69 12.40
CA LYS A 148 7.90 16.97 11.17
C LYS A 148 7.38 18.41 11.14
N ASN A 149 6.87 18.85 10.00
CA ASN A 149 6.24 20.15 9.76
C ASN A 149 7.20 21.34 10.06
N LEU A 150 8.47 21.14 9.76
CA LEU A 150 9.47 22.20 9.75
C LEU A 150 9.29 23.07 8.51
N ILE A 151 9.71 24.32 8.60
CA ILE A 151 9.67 25.25 7.48
C ILE A 151 10.81 24.89 6.51
N PRO A 152 10.59 24.80 5.19
CA PRO A 152 11.66 24.63 4.20
C PRO A 152 12.71 25.75 4.24
N ASP A 153 13.92 25.46 3.76
CA ASP A 153 15.07 26.38 3.69
C ASP A 153 15.33 27.15 5.00
N THR A 154 15.15 26.48 6.14
CA THR A 154 15.17 27.14 7.45
C THR A 154 16.17 26.47 8.38
N THR A 155 17.06 27.28 8.96
CA THR A 155 17.98 26.84 10.00
C THR A 155 17.27 26.76 11.35
N TYR A 156 17.26 25.57 11.94
CA TYR A 156 16.83 25.30 13.30
C TYR A 156 18.04 25.08 14.20
N TYR A 157 18.10 25.82 15.31
CA TYR A 157 18.99 25.52 16.43
C TYR A 157 18.30 24.52 17.34
N TYR A 158 19.01 23.48 17.78
CA TYR A 158 18.44 22.45 18.63
C TYR A 158 19.45 21.93 19.66
N ARG A 159 18.93 21.23 20.68
CA ARG A 159 19.73 20.45 21.63
C ARG A 159 18.91 19.34 22.27
N ALA A 160 19.59 18.24 22.57
CA ALA A 160 19.03 17.18 23.39
C ALA A 160 18.93 17.61 24.85
N TYR A 161 17.95 17.06 25.58
CA TYR A 161 17.80 17.23 27.01
C TYR A 161 17.44 15.92 27.69
N SER A 162 17.69 15.88 28.99
CA SER A 162 17.22 14.85 29.89
C SER A 162 16.79 15.49 31.20
N ILE A 163 15.70 14.99 31.78
CA ILE A 163 15.13 15.46 33.04
C ILE A 163 15.23 14.32 34.04
N ASN A 164 15.72 14.64 35.23
CA ASN A 164 15.52 13.82 36.40
C ASN A 164 14.91 14.68 37.52
N ILE A 165 14.86 14.11 38.72
CA ILE A 165 14.27 14.79 39.87
C ILE A 165 15.10 15.98 40.37
N PHE A 166 16.37 16.10 39.95
CA PHE A 166 17.25 17.21 40.34
C PHE A 166 17.14 18.41 39.40
N ASP A 167 17.33 18.20 38.09
CA ASP A 167 17.41 19.27 37.10
C ASP A 167 17.05 18.80 35.69
N THR A 168 16.90 19.76 34.78
CA THR A 168 16.92 19.52 33.33
C THR A 168 18.32 19.77 32.79
N ILE A 169 19.00 18.69 32.42
CA ILE A 169 20.31 18.74 31.79
C ILE A 169 20.16 18.82 30.28
N TYR A 170 21.03 19.59 29.63
CA TYR A 170 21.03 19.78 28.19
C TYR A 170 22.39 19.48 27.59
N GLY A 171 22.39 18.91 26.40
CA GLY A 171 23.58 18.78 25.58
C GLY A 171 24.02 20.11 24.96
N SER A 172 25.09 20.05 24.16
CA SER A 172 25.54 21.17 23.34
C SER A 172 24.46 21.62 22.35
N VAL A 173 24.45 22.90 22.02
CA VAL A 173 23.63 23.39 20.91
C VAL A 173 24.27 22.95 19.60
N ASP A 174 23.42 22.49 18.69
CA ASP A 174 23.77 22.25 17.29
C ASP A 174 22.71 22.92 16.38
N SER A 175 22.91 22.89 15.07
CA SER A 175 21.96 23.45 14.11
C SER A 175 21.84 22.60 12.86
N ILE A 176 20.63 22.54 12.32
CA ILE A 176 20.32 21.88 11.04
C ILE A 176 19.59 22.87 10.15
N THR A 177 19.83 22.82 8.84
CA THR A 177 19.03 23.55 7.85
C THR A 177 18.20 22.53 7.08
N THR A 178 16.88 22.75 7.02
CA THR A 178 15.97 21.93 6.22
C THR A 178 16.24 22.10 4.72
N GLY A 179 15.87 21.09 3.93
CA GLY A 179 15.94 21.16 2.48
C GLY A 179 15.06 22.28 1.89
N ILE A 180 15.27 22.58 0.61
CA ILE A 180 14.43 23.52 -0.14
C ILE A 180 13.32 22.77 -0.88
N VAL A 181 12.20 23.46 -1.15
CA VAL A 181 11.19 23.02 -2.12
C VAL A 181 11.36 23.82 -3.40
N ILE A 182 11.39 23.16 -4.54
CA ILE A 182 11.32 23.78 -5.87
C ILE A 182 9.97 23.42 -6.49
N TYR A 183 9.19 24.43 -6.86
CA TYR A 183 7.87 24.26 -7.47
C TYR A 183 7.97 24.25 -9.00
N VAL A 184 7.28 23.31 -9.64
CA VAL A 184 7.24 23.13 -11.10
C VAL A 184 5.78 23.08 -11.55
N ASN A 185 5.42 23.94 -12.50
CA ASN A 185 4.09 23.99 -13.11
C ASN A 185 4.25 24.57 -14.52
N ASP A 186 3.95 23.78 -15.56
CA ASP A 186 4.10 24.14 -16.98
C ASP A 186 3.24 25.33 -17.41
N ASP A 187 2.15 25.59 -16.68
CA ASP A 187 1.24 26.72 -16.86
C ASP A 187 1.58 27.97 -16.01
N ALA A 188 2.65 27.93 -15.22
CA ALA A 188 3.05 29.06 -14.38
C ALA A 188 3.41 30.31 -15.20
N ALA A 189 2.95 31.48 -14.73
CA ALA A 189 3.11 32.76 -15.43
C ALA A 189 3.95 33.81 -14.65
N GLY A 190 4.47 33.44 -13.47
CA GLY A 190 5.25 34.32 -12.62
C GLY A 190 6.70 34.50 -13.06
N ASN A 191 7.60 34.57 -12.09
CA ASN A 191 9.02 34.85 -12.31
C ASN A 191 9.82 33.67 -12.87
N ASN A 192 9.26 32.46 -12.90
CA ASN A 192 9.93 31.24 -13.35
C ASN A 192 11.24 30.99 -12.59
N ASP A 193 11.17 31.00 -11.25
CA ASP A 193 12.32 30.79 -10.36
C ASP A 193 12.13 29.63 -9.37
N GLY A 194 10.96 28.99 -9.36
CA GLY A 194 10.67 27.80 -8.56
C GLY A 194 10.45 28.07 -7.08
N SER A 195 10.31 29.33 -6.65
CA SER A 195 10.23 29.69 -5.22
C SER A 195 8.83 29.56 -4.60
N SER A 196 7.79 29.45 -5.42
CA SER A 196 6.39 29.24 -5.03
C SER A 196 5.60 28.75 -6.23
N TRP A 197 4.37 28.27 -6.04
CA TRP A 197 3.49 27.93 -7.17
C TRP A 197 3.26 29.08 -8.17
N THR A 198 3.15 30.33 -7.68
CA THR A 198 2.99 31.50 -8.56
C THR A 198 4.23 31.74 -9.44
N ASP A 199 5.42 31.51 -8.88
CA ASP A 199 6.70 31.73 -9.52
C ASP A 199 7.38 30.40 -9.94
N ALA A 200 6.59 29.33 -10.10
CA ALA A 200 7.08 27.98 -10.39
C ALA A 200 7.85 27.93 -11.70
N LEU A 201 8.78 26.97 -11.81
CA LEU A 201 9.47 26.68 -13.05
C LEU A 201 8.52 25.98 -14.02
N THR A 202 8.50 26.39 -15.27
CA THR A 202 7.70 25.75 -16.34
C THR A 202 8.40 24.55 -16.95
N ASP A 203 9.64 24.26 -16.54
CA ASP A 203 10.47 23.18 -17.06
C ASP A 203 11.08 22.39 -15.88
N LEU A 204 10.72 21.10 -15.81
CA LEU A 204 11.22 20.19 -14.78
C LEU A 204 12.74 19.97 -14.88
N ASN A 205 13.34 20.00 -16.07
CA ASN A 205 14.78 19.86 -16.22
C ASN A 205 15.54 21.09 -15.68
N GLU A 206 14.96 22.30 -15.73
CA GLU A 206 15.53 23.46 -15.04
C GLU A 206 15.50 23.26 -13.51
N ALA A 207 14.40 22.73 -12.97
CA ALA A 207 14.28 22.43 -11.54
C ALA A 207 15.27 21.35 -11.10
N LEU A 208 15.38 20.26 -11.87
CA LEU A 208 16.36 19.20 -11.65
C LEU A 208 17.77 19.77 -11.73
N ALA A 209 18.09 20.67 -12.67
CA ALA A 209 19.40 21.30 -12.76
C ALA A 209 19.74 22.16 -11.52
N MET A 210 18.75 22.82 -10.91
CA MET A 210 18.89 23.62 -9.68
C MET A 210 18.99 22.78 -8.41
N ALA A 211 18.38 21.59 -8.39
CA ALA A 211 18.31 20.74 -7.20
C ALA A 211 19.66 20.18 -6.75
N SER A 212 19.79 19.99 -5.44
CA SER A 212 20.92 19.32 -4.76
C SER A 212 20.40 18.39 -3.66
N GLU A 213 21.26 17.56 -3.07
CA GLU A 213 20.88 16.64 -1.97
C GLU A 213 19.99 17.33 -0.91
N GLY A 214 18.86 16.69 -0.57
CA GLY A 214 17.86 17.18 0.37
C GLY A 214 16.78 18.07 -0.26
N THR A 215 16.87 18.40 -1.54
CA THR A 215 15.83 19.16 -2.27
C THR A 215 14.61 18.29 -2.53
N GLU A 216 13.42 18.87 -2.34
CA GLU A 216 12.16 18.33 -2.84
C GLU A 216 11.71 19.15 -4.05
N VAL A 217 11.33 18.50 -5.13
CA VAL A 217 10.74 19.12 -6.32
C VAL A 217 9.28 18.71 -6.37
N TRP A 218 8.37 19.68 -6.26
CA TRP A 218 6.92 19.47 -6.31
C TRP A 218 6.43 19.85 -7.70
N VAL A 219 5.81 18.91 -8.39
CA VAL A 219 5.41 19.04 -9.79
C VAL A 219 3.89 19.00 -9.86
N ALA A 220 3.30 20.10 -10.33
CA ALA A 220 1.86 20.18 -10.57
C ALA A 220 1.45 19.25 -11.72
N GLU A 221 0.18 18.85 -11.77
CA GLU A 221 -0.44 18.20 -12.90
C GLU A 221 -0.10 18.94 -14.21
N GLY A 222 0.07 18.18 -15.28
CA GLY A 222 0.56 18.73 -16.55
C GLY A 222 1.32 17.68 -17.35
N VAL A 223 1.77 18.06 -18.54
CA VAL A 223 2.57 17.20 -19.42
C VAL A 223 3.94 17.82 -19.61
N TYR A 224 4.95 17.16 -19.06
CA TYR A 224 6.33 17.62 -19.07
C TYR A 224 7.14 16.80 -20.07
N TYR A 225 7.93 17.51 -20.87
CA TYR A 225 8.79 16.93 -21.90
C TYR A 225 10.26 17.15 -21.51
N PRO A 226 11.14 16.15 -21.66
CA PRO A 226 12.54 16.30 -21.27
C PRO A 226 13.27 17.30 -22.18
N SER A 227 12.80 17.51 -23.41
CA SER A 227 13.29 18.55 -24.30
C SER A 227 12.25 18.96 -25.33
N ASP A 228 12.53 20.02 -26.10
CA ASP A 228 11.70 20.45 -27.23
C ASP A 228 11.97 19.69 -28.54
N SER A 229 13.07 18.93 -28.65
CA SER A 229 13.49 18.29 -29.92
C SER A 229 14.71 17.37 -29.84
N ASP A 230 15.42 17.32 -28.71
CA ASP A 230 16.64 16.53 -28.54
C ASP A 230 16.32 15.21 -27.84
N GLN A 231 16.45 14.10 -28.58
CA GLN A 231 16.10 12.75 -28.14
C GLN A 231 17.07 12.18 -27.12
N ASP A 232 18.26 12.77 -26.99
CA ASP A 232 19.29 12.34 -26.03
C ASP A 232 19.13 13.01 -24.66
N ILE A 233 18.16 13.92 -24.51
CA ILE A 233 17.86 14.58 -23.23
C ILE A 233 16.70 13.85 -22.55
N SER A 234 16.91 13.50 -21.28
CA SER A 234 15.93 12.86 -20.40
C SER A 234 15.70 13.71 -19.16
N PHE A 235 14.70 13.36 -18.35
CA PHE A 235 14.61 13.86 -16.98
C PHE A 235 15.69 13.17 -16.12
N GLN A 236 16.81 13.88 -15.91
CA GLN A 236 17.95 13.35 -15.17
C GLN A 236 17.69 13.44 -13.66
N LEU A 237 17.46 12.30 -13.02
CA LEU A 237 17.34 12.22 -11.58
C LEU A 237 18.69 12.48 -10.90
N LYS A 238 18.65 13.03 -9.69
CA LYS A 238 19.83 13.41 -8.90
C LYS A 238 19.86 12.70 -7.56
N SER A 239 21.07 12.30 -7.16
CA SER A 239 21.34 11.68 -5.87
C SER A 239 20.83 12.54 -4.70
N GLY A 240 20.00 11.95 -3.84
CA GLY A 240 19.40 12.59 -2.66
C GLY A 240 18.34 13.66 -2.96
N VAL A 241 17.83 13.76 -4.18
CA VAL A 241 16.71 14.64 -4.56
C VAL A 241 15.43 13.82 -4.62
N ALA A 242 14.35 14.36 -4.06
CA ALA A 242 13.02 13.78 -4.16
C ALA A 242 12.16 14.59 -5.13
N VAL A 243 11.53 13.92 -6.08
CA VAL A 243 10.66 14.51 -7.10
C VAL A 243 9.27 13.91 -6.93
N TYR A 244 8.30 14.77 -6.62
CA TYR A 244 6.93 14.39 -6.29
C TYR A 244 5.94 15.01 -7.28
N GLY A 245 5.12 14.19 -7.92
CA GLY A 245 3.92 14.59 -8.64
C GLY A 245 2.69 14.47 -7.75
N GLY A 246 1.49 14.82 -8.25
CA GLY A 246 0.25 14.75 -7.47
C GLY A 246 -0.13 16.08 -6.80
N PHE A 247 0.05 17.19 -7.52
CA PHE A 247 -0.26 18.52 -7.04
C PHE A 247 -1.10 19.26 -8.08
N SER A 248 -2.09 20.02 -7.66
CA SER A 248 -2.87 20.95 -8.50
C SER A 248 -2.14 22.29 -8.72
N GLY A 249 -1.13 22.60 -7.92
CA GLY A 249 -0.35 23.83 -8.03
C GLY A 249 -0.87 25.00 -7.18
N ASP A 250 -1.61 24.71 -6.11
CA ASP A 250 -2.05 25.70 -5.12
C ASP A 250 -1.83 25.26 -3.65
N GLU A 251 -1.19 24.09 -3.46
CA GLU A 251 -0.97 23.48 -2.16
C GLU A 251 -0.07 24.33 -1.27
N THR A 252 -0.40 24.33 0.01
CA THR A 252 0.36 25.00 1.07
C THR A 252 1.11 24.03 1.97
N ASP A 253 0.78 22.74 1.93
CA ASP A 253 1.40 21.67 2.71
C ASP A 253 1.48 20.38 1.89
N PHE A 254 2.49 19.54 2.18
CA PHE A 254 2.68 18.27 1.47
C PHE A 254 1.52 17.29 1.66
N SER A 255 0.78 17.38 2.78
CA SER A 255 -0.38 16.52 3.05
C SER A 255 -1.60 16.82 2.18
N GLU A 256 -1.59 17.93 1.43
CA GLU A 256 -2.63 18.27 0.44
C GLU A 256 -2.39 17.57 -0.92
N ARG A 257 -1.27 16.85 -1.07
CA ARG A 257 -0.93 16.06 -2.26
C ARG A 257 -2.02 15.02 -2.57
N ASP A 258 -2.43 14.98 -3.84
CA ASP A 258 -3.46 14.08 -4.38
C ASP A 258 -2.84 13.21 -5.48
N LEU A 259 -2.78 11.90 -5.25
CA LEU A 259 -2.18 10.95 -6.19
C LEU A 259 -3.06 10.66 -7.41
N THR A 260 -4.30 11.15 -7.48
CA THR A 260 -5.10 11.13 -8.72
C THR A 260 -4.58 12.15 -9.74
N LEU A 261 -3.91 13.22 -9.29
CA LEU A 261 -3.38 14.31 -10.11
C LEU A 261 -1.94 14.03 -10.61
N LYS A 262 -1.67 12.82 -11.12
CA LYS A 262 -0.32 12.44 -11.57
C LYS A 262 0.10 13.27 -12.80
N PRO A 263 1.16 14.09 -12.73
CA PRO A 263 1.76 14.66 -13.91
C PRO A 263 2.33 13.58 -14.85
N VAL A 264 2.30 13.87 -16.14
CA VAL A 264 2.81 13.01 -17.19
C VAL A 264 4.22 13.45 -17.58
N LEU A 265 5.19 12.56 -17.42
CA LEU A 265 6.51 12.68 -18.04
C LEU A 265 6.42 11.98 -19.41
N SER A 266 6.40 12.77 -20.47
CA SER A 266 6.20 12.26 -21.83
C SER A 266 7.48 12.33 -22.66
N GLY A 267 7.80 11.22 -23.33
CA GLY A 267 8.84 11.15 -24.34
C GLY A 267 8.42 11.70 -25.71
N ASP A 268 7.16 12.06 -25.95
CA ASP A 268 6.66 12.66 -27.20
C ASP A 268 7.15 14.12 -27.36
N ILE A 269 8.47 14.30 -27.47
CA ILE A 269 9.13 15.60 -27.51
C ILE A 269 8.80 16.41 -28.77
N ASP A 270 8.36 15.75 -29.85
CA ASP A 270 7.93 16.42 -31.08
C ASP A 270 6.40 16.68 -31.13
N LYS A 271 5.66 16.15 -30.14
CA LYS A 271 4.25 16.42 -29.84
C LYS A 271 3.32 15.99 -30.97
N ASN A 272 3.60 14.83 -31.54
CA ASN A 272 2.86 14.28 -32.66
C ASN A 272 1.84 13.21 -32.24
N GLU A 273 1.81 12.84 -30.94
CA GLU A 273 0.96 11.80 -30.34
C GLU A 273 1.20 10.40 -30.95
N ILE A 274 2.41 10.12 -31.42
CA ILE A 274 2.82 8.86 -32.03
C ILE A 274 4.06 8.34 -31.31
N LEU A 275 4.04 7.06 -30.94
CA LEU A 275 5.21 6.36 -30.42
C LEU A 275 6.14 5.98 -31.58
N ASP A 276 7.11 6.84 -31.90
CA ASP A 276 8.09 6.60 -32.96
C ASP A 276 9.49 7.17 -32.68
N ASP A 277 10.37 7.09 -33.68
CA ASP A 277 11.76 7.56 -33.60
C ASP A 277 11.91 9.09 -33.56
N GLY A 278 10.81 9.85 -33.46
CA GLY A 278 10.76 11.25 -33.09
C GLY A 278 10.87 11.50 -31.59
N ASN A 279 10.54 10.50 -30.77
CA ASN A 279 10.43 10.60 -29.33
C ASN A 279 11.79 10.53 -28.61
N SER A 280 11.80 10.90 -27.33
CA SER A 280 12.96 10.77 -26.46
C SER A 280 13.42 9.32 -26.35
N ASN A 281 14.73 9.09 -26.39
CA ASN A 281 15.29 7.75 -26.24
C ASN A 281 14.98 7.15 -24.86
N HIS A 282 15.06 7.99 -23.83
CA HIS A 282 14.70 7.65 -22.45
C HIS A 282 13.89 8.81 -21.87
N VAL A 283 12.73 8.56 -21.30
CA VAL A 283 11.95 9.62 -20.63
C VAL A 283 12.65 10.05 -19.35
N VAL A 284 13.01 9.07 -18.51
CA VAL A 284 13.68 9.28 -17.23
C VAL A 284 15.02 8.56 -17.22
N TYR A 285 16.06 9.24 -16.71
CA TYR A 285 17.38 8.64 -16.55
C TYR A 285 17.88 8.84 -15.12
N ALA A 286 18.18 7.73 -14.45
CA ALA A 286 18.78 7.70 -13.12
C ALA A 286 20.21 7.19 -13.23
N ASP A 287 21.18 8.04 -12.93
CA ASP A 287 22.62 7.74 -13.03
C ASP A 287 23.30 8.10 -11.69
N GLU A 288 24.02 7.14 -11.10
CA GLU A 288 24.75 7.28 -9.81
C GLU A 288 23.88 7.84 -8.65
N THR A 289 22.60 7.45 -8.60
CA THR A 289 21.64 7.93 -7.58
C THR A 289 21.66 7.09 -6.30
N ASP A 290 21.52 7.72 -5.13
CA ASP A 290 21.44 7.01 -3.85
C ASP A 290 20.00 6.62 -3.47
N ASP A 291 19.86 5.84 -2.39
CA ASP A 291 18.58 5.36 -1.86
C ASP A 291 17.72 6.43 -1.19
N LYS A 292 18.18 7.69 -1.14
CA LYS A 292 17.37 8.84 -0.72
C LYS A 292 16.73 9.54 -1.92
N SER A 293 17.15 9.21 -3.13
CA SER A 293 16.58 9.74 -4.36
C SER A 293 15.20 9.13 -4.57
N VAL A 294 14.21 9.95 -4.91
CA VAL A 294 12.81 9.52 -5.04
C VAL A 294 12.22 10.10 -6.32
N LEU A 295 11.52 9.27 -7.08
CA LEU A 295 10.56 9.70 -8.10
C LEU A 295 9.19 9.09 -7.75
N ASP A 296 8.20 9.94 -7.48
CA ASP A 296 6.96 9.50 -6.84
C ASP A 296 5.73 10.20 -7.45
N GLY A 297 4.75 9.41 -7.91
CA GLY A 297 3.44 9.91 -8.37
C GLY A 297 3.43 10.51 -9.79
N PHE A 298 3.98 9.79 -10.77
CA PHE A 298 4.03 10.20 -12.17
C PHE A 298 3.51 9.11 -13.11
N VAL A 299 2.98 9.53 -14.25
CA VAL A 299 2.88 8.69 -15.44
C VAL A 299 4.14 8.87 -16.28
N ILE A 300 4.77 7.80 -16.73
CA ILE A 300 5.96 7.81 -17.60
C ILE A 300 5.59 7.10 -18.90
N THR A 301 5.63 7.83 -20.01
CA THR A 301 5.11 7.33 -21.28
C THR A 301 5.81 7.89 -22.50
N MET A 302 5.58 7.26 -23.64
CA MET A 302 6.02 7.71 -24.96
C MET A 302 7.55 7.75 -25.15
N GLY A 303 8.32 6.99 -24.36
CA GLY A 303 9.75 6.80 -24.61
C GLY A 303 10.01 5.82 -25.74
N TYR A 304 10.93 6.14 -26.65
CA TYR A 304 11.25 5.31 -27.81
C TYR A 304 12.77 5.12 -27.94
N GLN A 305 13.30 4.10 -27.25
CA GLN A 305 14.72 3.77 -27.32
C GLN A 305 15.01 3.07 -28.66
N SER A 306 15.69 3.76 -29.58
CA SER A 306 16.13 3.19 -30.87
C SER A 306 17.62 3.37 -31.17
N TYR A 307 18.36 3.84 -30.16
CA TYR A 307 19.77 4.17 -30.29
C TYR A 307 20.65 2.92 -30.33
N THR A 308 21.51 2.82 -31.35
CA THR A 308 22.42 1.68 -31.54
C THR A 308 23.80 1.84 -30.86
N GLY A 309 23.91 2.68 -29.83
CA GLY A 309 25.19 2.99 -29.16
C GLY A 309 25.42 2.21 -27.86
N SER A 310 25.90 2.87 -26.80
CA SER A 310 26.15 2.26 -25.48
C SER A 310 24.95 2.33 -24.53
N ASN A 311 23.95 3.15 -24.85
CA ASN A 311 22.80 3.46 -24.00
C ASN A 311 21.57 2.70 -24.51
N ASN A 312 21.66 1.37 -24.53
CA ASN A 312 20.61 0.53 -25.10
C ASN A 312 19.67 0.04 -24.01
N GLY A 313 18.37 0.07 -24.26
CA GLY A 313 17.33 -0.32 -23.32
C GLY A 313 16.82 0.81 -22.40
N GLY A 314 15.57 0.67 -21.96
CA GLY A 314 14.88 1.59 -21.05
C GLY A 314 14.18 2.74 -21.78
N GLY A 315 13.16 2.47 -22.60
CA GLY A 315 12.40 3.53 -23.27
C GLY A 315 11.78 4.52 -22.28
N GLY A 316 11.07 3.99 -21.27
CA GLY A 316 10.51 4.79 -20.18
C GLY A 316 11.59 5.25 -19.21
N VAL A 317 12.16 4.29 -18.47
CA VAL A 317 13.15 4.54 -17.43
C VAL A 317 14.43 3.76 -17.70
N ARG A 318 15.55 4.47 -17.61
CA ARG A 318 16.89 3.88 -17.62
C ARG A 318 17.61 4.15 -16.30
N CYS A 319 18.22 3.11 -15.74
CA CYS A 319 19.02 3.16 -14.52
C CYS A 319 20.46 2.67 -14.78
N GLU A 320 21.43 3.36 -14.16
CA GLU A 320 22.86 3.03 -14.18
C GLU A 320 23.51 3.43 -12.84
N ASP A 321 24.07 2.45 -12.10
CA ASP A 321 24.51 2.58 -10.69
C ASP A 321 23.54 3.37 -9.78
N ALA A 322 22.23 3.15 -9.97
CA ALA A 322 21.11 3.82 -9.35
C ALA A 322 20.45 2.98 -8.26
N LYS A 323 20.12 3.67 -7.16
CA LYS A 323 19.37 3.13 -6.01
C LYS A 323 18.09 3.90 -5.73
N THR A 324 17.65 4.70 -6.71
CA THR A 324 16.44 5.51 -6.62
C THR A 324 15.24 4.67 -6.21
N GLN A 325 14.39 5.26 -5.38
CA GLN A 325 13.08 4.73 -5.04
C GLN A 325 12.05 5.29 -6.02
N PHE A 326 11.47 4.40 -6.82
CA PHE A 326 10.40 4.70 -7.76
C PHE A 326 9.08 4.30 -7.10
N ARG A 327 8.17 5.26 -6.94
CA ARG A 327 6.97 5.09 -6.12
C ARG A 327 5.71 5.56 -6.83
N ASN A 328 4.59 4.87 -6.68
CA ASN A 328 3.30 5.34 -7.21
C ASN A 328 3.37 5.73 -8.69
N LEU A 329 4.16 4.97 -9.48
CA LEU A 329 4.40 5.27 -10.89
C LEU A 329 3.53 4.41 -11.78
N VAL A 330 3.00 5.03 -12.82
CA VAL A 330 2.43 4.33 -13.96
C VAL A 330 3.45 4.40 -15.09
N ILE A 331 3.98 3.27 -15.53
CA ILE A 331 4.97 3.19 -16.62
C ILE A 331 4.31 2.45 -17.78
N THR A 332 3.96 3.19 -18.84
CA THR A 332 3.12 2.67 -19.92
C THR A 332 3.48 3.25 -21.28
N GLU A 333 3.19 2.51 -22.35
CA GLU A 333 3.40 2.93 -23.75
C GLU A 333 4.84 3.38 -24.03
N ASN A 334 5.81 2.62 -23.52
CA ASN A 334 7.22 2.84 -23.80
C ASN A 334 7.79 1.70 -24.62
N TYR A 335 8.65 2.04 -25.59
CA TYR A 335 9.25 1.10 -26.51
C TYR A 335 10.78 1.10 -26.43
N SER A 336 11.36 -0.09 -26.62
CA SER A 336 12.80 -0.28 -26.76
C SER A 336 13.10 -1.25 -27.90
N ASP A 337 13.89 -0.82 -28.89
CA ASP A 337 14.39 -1.70 -29.96
C ASP A 337 15.40 -2.74 -29.44
N HIS A 338 15.73 -2.70 -28.14
CA HIS A 338 16.51 -3.70 -27.43
C HIS A 338 15.69 -4.38 -26.32
N LYS A 339 15.82 -3.90 -25.08
CA LYS A 339 15.36 -4.57 -23.87
C LYS A 339 14.78 -3.56 -22.89
N GLY A 340 13.82 -3.93 -22.05
CA GLY A 340 13.27 -3.01 -21.06
C GLY A 340 12.54 -1.85 -21.73
N GLY A 341 11.37 -2.09 -22.33
CA GLY A 341 10.55 -1.02 -22.90
C GLY A 341 10.19 0.00 -21.82
N GLY A 342 9.59 -0.48 -20.73
CA GLY A 342 9.23 0.34 -19.58
C GLY A 342 10.43 0.73 -18.71
N PHE A 343 11.25 -0.24 -18.30
CA PHE A 343 12.32 -0.04 -17.33
C PHE A 343 13.55 -0.90 -17.63
N TYR A 344 14.73 -0.30 -17.51
CA TYR A 344 16.00 -0.97 -17.68
C TYR A 344 16.98 -0.58 -16.57
N ALA A 345 17.70 -1.56 -16.02
CA ALA A 345 18.72 -1.34 -14.99
C ALA A 345 20.01 -2.14 -15.26
N GLU A 346 21.16 -1.52 -15.00
CA GLU A 346 22.49 -2.10 -15.16
C GLU A 346 23.58 -1.62 -14.18
N ASP A 347 24.78 -2.20 -14.27
CA ASP A 347 25.99 -1.71 -13.59
C ASP A 347 25.98 -1.62 -12.05
N GLY A 348 25.20 -2.45 -11.37
CA GLY A 348 25.22 -2.59 -9.90
C GLY A 348 24.03 -1.92 -9.21
N ASP A 349 23.07 -1.47 -10.02
CA ASP A 349 21.72 -1.08 -9.68
C ASP A 349 21.05 -1.96 -8.61
N VAL A 350 20.45 -1.26 -7.63
CA VAL A 350 19.49 -1.84 -6.69
C VAL A 350 18.27 -0.92 -6.56
N PRO A 351 17.57 -0.59 -7.66
CA PRO A 351 16.38 0.24 -7.62
C PRO A 351 15.29 -0.45 -6.80
N THR A 352 14.45 0.38 -6.19
CA THR A 352 13.30 -0.10 -5.42
C THR A 352 12.04 0.43 -6.06
N LEU A 353 11.18 -0.48 -6.52
CA LEU A 353 9.85 -0.19 -7.05
C LEU A 353 8.84 -0.39 -5.92
N ILE A 354 8.02 0.62 -5.67
CA ILE A 354 7.00 0.59 -4.63
C ILE A 354 5.70 1.07 -5.25
N ASN A 355 4.68 0.22 -5.25
CA ASN A 355 3.34 0.61 -5.65
C ASN A 355 3.28 1.15 -7.08
N CYS A 356 3.98 0.49 -7.99
CA CYS A 356 4.06 0.88 -9.39
C CYS A 356 3.24 -0.07 -10.27
N LEU A 357 2.70 0.48 -11.35
CA LEU A 357 1.95 -0.22 -12.37
C LEU A 357 2.71 -0.17 -13.69
N PHE A 358 2.90 -1.32 -14.33
CA PHE A 358 3.52 -1.47 -15.64
C PHE A 358 2.56 -2.18 -16.59
N TYR A 359 2.26 -1.56 -17.73
CA TYR A 359 1.40 -2.13 -18.79
C TYR A 359 1.72 -1.48 -20.14
N ASN A 360 1.31 -2.10 -21.25
CA ASN A 360 1.49 -1.58 -22.61
C ASN A 360 2.93 -1.11 -22.95
N ASN A 361 3.95 -1.65 -22.30
CA ASN A 361 5.33 -1.43 -22.71
C ASN A 361 5.74 -2.51 -23.71
N ASP A 362 6.70 -2.21 -24.58
CA ASP A 362 7.14 -3.13 -25.63
C ASP A 362 8.67 -3.13 -25.81
N ALA A 363 9.22 -4.29 -26.15
CA ALA A 363 10.63 -4.44 -26.47
C ALA A 363 10.89 -5.50 -27.56
N ASP A 364 11.73 -5.17 -28.54
CA ASP A 364 12.02 -6.05 -29.69
C ASP A 364 12.71 -7.38 -29.30
N PHE A 365 13.46 -7.40 -28.19
CA PHE A 365 14.17 -8.60 -27.75
C PHE A 365 13.61 -9.22 -26.46
N PHE A 366 13.67 -8.50 -25.34
CA PHE A 366 13.38 -9.09 -24.02
C PHE A 366 12.96 -8.04 -22.97
N GLY A 367 12.02 -8.42 -22.11
CA GLY A 367 11.63 -7.67 -20.91
C GLY A 367 10.87 -6.43 -21.32
N GLU A 368 9.63 -6.61 -21.81
CA GLU A 368 8.84 -5.49 -22.29
C GLU A 368 8.63 -4.46 -21.17
N ASP A 369 8.18 -4.91 -19.99
CA ASP A 369 8.06 -4.04 -18.81
C ASP A 369 9.41 -3.75 -18.17
N VAL A 370 10.15 -4.78 -17.78
CA VAL A 370 11.41 -4.63 -17.04
C VAL A 370 12.49 -5.55 -17.60
N PHE A 371 13.67 -4.99 -17.82
CA PHE A 371 14.89 -5.76 -18.03
C PHE A 371 15.97 -5.41 -17.00
N LEU A 372 16.51 -6.43 -16.32
CA LEU A 372 17.71 -6.29 -15.48
C LEU A 372 18.93 -6.90 -16.17
N SER A 373 20.03 -6.15 -16.21
CA SER A 373 21.30 -6.65 -16.75
C SER A 373 21.97 -7.69 -15.84
N GLU A 374 23.18 -8.12 -16.19
CA GLU A 374 23.85 -9.21 -15.48
C GLU A 374 24.21 -8.83 -14.03
N ASP A 375 24.05 -9.79 -13.11
CA ASP A 375 24.37 -9.68 -11.68
C ASP A 375 23.65 -8.54 -10.91
N GLN A 376 22.48 -8.08 -11.40
CA GLN A 376 21.67 -7.03 -10.77
C GLN A 376 20.64 -7.57 -9.75
N MET A 377 20.12 -6.71 -8.89
CA MET A 377 18.93 -7.02 -8.07
C MET A 377 17.92 -5.89 -8.12
N ILE A 378 16.63 -6.24 -8.14
CA ILE A 378 15.54 -5.29 -7.93
C ILE A 378 14.72 -5.68 -6.71
N ASN A 379 14.28 -4.67 -5.95
CA ASN A 379 13.30 -4.85 -4.88
C ASN A 379 11.96 -4.27 -5.35
N VAL A 380 10.90 -5.06 -5.18
CA VAL A 380 9.57 -4.76 -5.69
C VAL A 380 8.57 -4.96 -4.57
N PHE A 381 7.79 -3.93 -4.29
CA PHE A 381 6.79 -3.93 -3.23
C PHE A 381 5.47 -3.43 -3.80
N ASN A 382 4.40 -4.19 -3.64
CA ASN A 382 3.05 -3.75 -3.98
C ASN A 382 2.86 -3.34 -5.45
N CYS A 383 3.60 -3.93 -6.39
CA CYS A 383 3.51 -3.55 -7.81
C CYS A 383 2.59 -4.49 -8.60
N THR A 384 2.15 -4.03 -9.76
CA THR A 384 1.45 -4.84 -10.77
C THR A 384 2.22 -4.77 -12.09
N PHE A 385 2.49 -5.93 -12.70
CA PHE A 385 3.12 -6.05 -14.01
C PHE A 385 2.23 -6.84 -14.95
N GLU A 386 1.89 -6.24 -16.08
CA GLU A 386 1.03 -6.82 -17.10
C GLU A 386 1.82 -7.51 -18.23
N ASN A 387 3.08 -7.10 -18.48
CA ASN A 387 3.95 -7.71 -19.49
C ASN A 387 5.16 -8.44 -18.87
N SER A 388 6.05 -8.94 -19.72
CA SER A 388 7.16 -9.78 -19.24
C SER A 388 8.22 -8.95 -18.53
N ILE A 389 8.65 -9.47 -17.39
CA ILE A 389 9.90 -9.10 -16.74
C ILE A 389 10.97 -10.10 -17.16
N ILE A 390 12.10 -9.62 -17.68
CA ILE A 390 13.22 -10.48 -18.05
C ILE A 390 14.50 -10.13 -17.30
N LEU A 391 15.10 -11.17 -16.73
CA LEU A 391 16.26 -11.06 -15.88
C LEU A 391 17.50 -11.66 -16.55
N GLY A 392 18.51 -10.81 -16.79
CA GLY A 392 19.84 -11.18 -17.28
C GLY A 392 20.54 -12.24 -16.44
N THR A 393 21.65 -12.78 -16.94
CA THR A 393 22.40 -13.83 -16.23
C THR A 393 22.85 -13.33 -14.86
N GLY A 394 22.52 -14.05 -13.78
CA GLY A 394 22.91 -13.69 -12.43
C GLY A 394 22.01 -12.64 -11.75
N ALA A 395 21.05 -12.04 -12.48
CA ALA A 395 20.10 -11.10 -11.90
C ALA A 395 19.08 -11.79 -10.97
N GLY A 396 18.60 -11.05 -9.97
CA GLY A 396 17.62 -11.50 -8.98
C GLY A 396 16.50 -10.48 -8.74
N ILE A 397 15.42 -10.97 -8.13
CA ILE A 397 14.24 -10.17 -7.77
C ILE A 397 13.79 -10.55 -6.35
N ASN A 398 13.54 -9.53 -5.53
CA ASN A 398 12.81 -9.66 -4.28
C ASN A 398 11.45 -8.99 -4.46
N ALA A 399 10.39 -9.78 -4.59
CA ALA A 399 9.04 -9.28 -4.81
C ALA A 399 8.15 -9.58 -3.62
N PHE A 400 7.41 -8.56 -3.17
CA PHE A 400 6.53 -8.61 -2.02
C PHE A 400 5.18 -8.00 -2.36
N ASN A 401 4.07 -8.63 -1.99
CA ASN A 401 2.72 -8.11 -2.22
C ASN A 401 2.42 -7.75 -3.69
N THR A 402 3.05 -8.45 -4.64
CA THR A 402 3.13 -8.04 -6.05
C THR A 402 2.34 -9.00 -6.95
N ILE A 403 1.69 -8.46 -7.98
CA ILE A 403 0.98 -9.22 -9.00
C ILE A 403 1.82 -9.28 -10.28
N PHE A 404 1.96 -10.48 -10.82
CA PHE A 404 2.52 -10.74 -12.14
C PHE A 404 1.47 -11.47 -12.98
N THR A 405 1.06 -10.91 -14.12
CA THR A 405 0.22 -11.62 -15.11
C THR A 405 1.04 -12.60 -15.95
N ILE A 406 2.33 -12.29 -16.13
CA ILE A 406 3.32 -13.13 -16.80
C ILE A 406 4.44 -13.43 -15.82
N GLU A 407 4.83 -14.71 -15.71
CA GLU A 407 5.92 -15.11 -14.82
C GLU A 407 7.24 -14.47 -15.28
N PRO A 408 8.00 -13.83 -14.38
CA PRO A 408 9.31 -13.29 -14.74
C PRO A 408 10.26 -14.37 -15.29
N ASP A 409 10.76 -14.19 -16.52
CA ASP A 409 11.60 -15.17 -17.20
C ASP A 409 13.11 -14.85 -17.10
N ILE A 410 13.90 -15.91 -17.13
CA ILE A 410 15.36 -15.93 -17.07
C ILE A 410 15.89 -16.05 -18.49
N SER A 411 16.61 -15.03 -18.96
CA SER A 411 17.07 -15.06 -20.36
C SER A 411 18.11 -16.17 -20.66
N PHE A 412 18.90 -16.67 -19.71
CA PHE A 412 19.88 -17.76 -19.98
C PHE A 412 20.20 -18.69 -18.80
N THR A 413 20.38 -19.98 -19.11
CA THR A 413 20.73 -21.09 -18.21
C THR A 413 22.14 -20.96 -17.61
N GLY A 414 22.30 -21.10 -16.28
CA GLY A 414 23.62 -21.48 -15.75
C GLY A 414 23.99 -21.20 -14.30
N SER A 415 23.37 -20.27 -13.59
CA SER A 415 23.76 -19.93 -12.21
C SER A 415 22.55 -19.96 -11.25
N PRO A 416 22.71 -20.45 -10.01
CA PRO A 416 21.64 -20.39 -9.01
C PRO A 416 21.37 -18.93 -8.64
N ARG A 417 20.13 -18.50 -8.87
CA ARG A 417 19.63 -17.15 -8.57
C ARG A 417 19.00 -17.10 -7.18
N THR A 418 18.78 -15.88 -6.68
CA THR A 418 17.89 -15.64 -5.54
C THR A 418 16.62 -15.01 -6.11
N PHE A 419 15.57 -15.82 -6.23
CA PHE A 419 14.21 -15.33 -6.34
C PHE A 419 13.61 -15.38 -4.96
N ASN A 420 13.05 -14.26 -4.52
CA ASN A 420 12.35 -14.21 -3.25
C ASN A 420 10.99 -13.60 -3.48
N TYR A 421 10.01 -14.46 -3.73
CA TYR A 421 8.61 -14.10 -3.83
C TYR A 421 7.94 -14.30 -2.46
N THR A 422 7.23 -13.28 -1.97
CA THR A 422 6.46 -13.35 -0.73
C THR A 422 5.13 -12.63 -0.92
N ASN A 423 4.00 -13.31 -0.68
CA ASN A 423 2.67 -12.73 -0.92
C ASN A 423 2.56 -12.22 -2.37
N CYS A 424 2.76 -13.11 -3.34
CA CYS A 424 2.67 -12.74 -4.75
C CYS A 424 1.62 -13.59 -5.45
N LEU A 425 0.93 -12.97 -6.41
CA LEU A 425 0.14 -13.67 -7.41
C LEU A 425 0.98 -13.85 -8.67
N LEU A 426 1.05 -15.09 -9.16
CA LEU A 426 1.74 -15.47 -10.39
C LEU A 426 0.76 -16.21 -11.32
N PRO A 427 1.02 -16.27 -12.64
CA PRO A 427 0.14 -17.01 -13.54
C PRO A 427 0.13 -18.52 -13.25
N GLU A 428 -0.96 -19.17 -13.67
CA GLU A 428 -1.08 -20.62 -13.55
C GLU A 428 0.07 -21.35 -14.26
N GLY A 429 0.65 -22.35 -13.57
CA GLY A 429 1.74 -23.16 -14.11
C GLY A 429 3.14 -22.59 -13.87
N SER A 430 3.26 -21.45 -13.19
CA SER A 430 4.53 -20.89 -12.74
C SER A 430 5.34 -21.89 -11.89
N ASP A 431 6.67 -21.89 -12.06
CA ASP A 431 7.61 -22.73 -11.29
C ASP A 431 8.32 -21.97 -10.16
N ALA A 432 7.92 -20.71 -9.93
CA ALA A 432 8.40 -19.84 -8.88
C ALA A 432 8.33 -20.50 -7.49
N LEU A 433 9.38 -20.24 -6.69
CA LEU A 433 9.47 -20.67 -5.31
C LEU A 433 9.43 -19.46 -4.39
N GLY A 434 8.64 -19.54 -3.32
CA GLY A 434 8.44 -18.44 -2.39
C GLY A 434 7.55 -18.82 -1.21
N THR A 435 7.09 -17.81 -0.50
CA THR A 435 6.18 -17.96 0.64
C THR A 435 4.86 -17.26 0.38
N ALA A 436 3.73 -17.90 0.74
CA ALA A 436 2.38 -17.37 0.50
C ALA A 436 2.16 -16.96 -0.96
N LEU A 437 2.50 -17.84 -1.91
CA LEU A 437 2.26 -17.62 -3.33
C LEU A 437 0.86 -18.06 -3.71
N LEU A 438 0.21 -17.24 -4.53
CA LEU A 438 -1.04 -17.53 -5.21
C LEU A 438 -0.73 -17.77 -6.70
N PHE A 439 -1.56 -18.59 -7.32
CA PHE A 439 -1.42 -18.92 -8.73
C PHE A 439 -2.79 -18.84 -9.40
N GLY A 440 -2.90 -18.08 -10.48
CA GLY A 440 -4.18 -17.81 -11.11
C GLY A 440 -4.16 -16.57 -11.98
N ASP A 441 -5.32 -16.28 -12.55
CA ASP A 441 -5.59 -14.98 -13.14
C ASP A 441 -5.78 -13.93 -12.03
N ALA A 442 -5.41 -12.68 -12.32
CA ALA A 442 -5.59 -11.56 -11.41
C ALA A 442 -7.07 -11.15 -11.30
N HIS A 443 -7.90 -11.46 -12.30
CA HIS A 443 -9.31 -11.05 -12.34
C HIS A 443 -9.46 -9.54 -12.13
N PHE A 444 -8.78 -8.77 -12.98
CA PHE A 444 -8.93 -7.32 -13.04
C PHE A 444 -10.32 -6.93 -13.52
N VAL A 445 -10.77 -5.73 -13.13
CA VAL A 445 -12.07 -5.18 -13.55
C VAL A 445 -12.14 -5.05 -15.07
N ASP A 446 -11.18 -4.35 -15.69
CA ASP A 446 -11.15 -4.14 -17.15
C ASP A 446 -9.74 -3.77 -17.64
N ALA A 447 -8.83 -4.75 -17.62
CA ALA A 447 -7.44 -4.54 -18.01
C ALA A 447 -7.26 -4.08 -19.47
N ASP A 448 -8.19 -4.43 -20.37
CA ASP A 448 -8.17 -4.00 -21.77
C ASP A 448 -8.43 -2.48 -21.92
N ASN A 449 -9.02 -1.85 -20.89
CA ASN A 449 -9.23 -0.40 -20.80
C ASN A 449 -8.41 0.23 -19.65
N ASP A 450 -7.25 -0.37 -19.34
CA ASP A 450 -6.26 0.11 -18.36
C ASP A 450 -6.74 0.13 -16.89
N ASP A 451 -7.82 -0.59 -16.57
CA ASP A 451 -8.33 -0.75 -15.21
C ASP A 451 -7.84 -2.05 -14.57
N PHE A 452 -6.76 -1.92 -13.80
CA PHE A 452 -6.11 -3.03 -13.10
C PHE A 452 -6.53 -3.17 -11.64
N ARG A 453 -7.67 -2.58 -11.26
CA ARG A 453 -8.28 -2.85 -9.94
C ARG A 453 -8.74 -4.31 -9.90
N LEU A 454 -8.68 -4.94 -8.73
CA LEU A 454 -9.09 -6.34 -8.57
C LEU A 454 -10.60 -6.43 -8.37
N THR A 455 -11.23 -7.43 -8.98
CA THR A 455 -12.58 -7.86 -8.59
C THR A 455 -12.53 -8.70 -7.30
N ASP A 456 -13.66 -8.82 -6.61
CA ASP A 456 -13.83 -9.65 -5.42
C ASP A 456 -13.56 -11.15 -5.67
N SER A 457 -13.68 -11.59 -6.92
CA SER A 457 -13.38 -12.94 -7.38
C SER A 457 -11.87 -13.26 -7.40
N SER A 458 -11.02 -12.23 -7.36
CA SER A 458 -9.57 -12.39 -7.38
C SER A 458 -9.04 -13.05 -6.12
N SER A 459 -8.13 -14.02 -6.28
CA SER A 459 -7.41 -14.57 -5.12
C SER A 459 -6.47 -13.55 -4.45
N ALA A 460 -6.08 -12.49 -5.17
CA ALA A 460 -5.23 -11.40 -4.68
C ALA A 460 -6.02 -10.31 -3.92
N TYR A 461 -7.36 -10.34 -3.97
CA TYR A 461 -8.22 -9.39 -3.28
C TYR A 461 -8.19 -9.61 -1.77
N LEU A 462 -7.77 -8.59 -1.01
CA LEU A 462 -7.65 -8.58 0.45
C LEU A 462 -6.87 -9.78 1.03
N THR A 463 -5.80 -10.21 0.33
CA THR A 463 -4.91 -11.30 0.78
C THR A 463 -3.46 -10.87 0.97
N GLY A 464 -3.18 -9.59 0.75
CA GLY A 464 -1.87 -9.01 0.92
C GLY A 464 -1.42 -8.90 2.38
N ASP A 465 -0.13 -8.59 2.56
CA ASP A 465 0.47 -8.32 3.88
C ASP A 465 0.75 -6.83 4.03
N ALA A 466 0.07 -6.20 4.99
CA ALA A 466 0.20 -4.78 5.33
C ALA A 466 1.64 -4.32 5.64
N LYS A 467 2.55 -5.24 5.95
CA LYS A 467 3.99 -4.94 6.11
C LYS A 467 4.63 -4.48 4.80
N TYR A 468 4.16 -4.97 3.67
CA TYR A 468 4.74 -4.75 2.34
C TYR A 468 3.90 -3.82 1.47
N ALA A 469 2.69 -3.46 1.93
CA ALA A 469 1.85 -2.46 1.28
C ALA A 469 2.23 -1.03 1.74
N PRO A 470 2.11 -0.03 0.86
CA PRO A 470 2.20 1.39 1.22
C PRO A 470 1.04 1.83 2.14
N GLU A 471 1.07 3.08 2.62
CA GLU A 471 -0.05 3.65 3.41
C GLU A 471 -1.30 3.90 2.55
N THR A 472 -1.09 4.24 1.28
CA THR A 472 -2.12 4.45 0.27
C THR A 472 -1.76 3.71 -1.01
N ASP A 473 -2.74 3.31 -1.79
CA ASP A 473 -2.54 2.72 -3.10
C ASP A 473 -2.05 3.75 -4.13
N ILE A 474 -1.98 3.32 -5.40
CA ILE A 474 -1.42 4.15 -6.48
C ILE A 474 -2.26 5.41 -6.75
N GLU A 475 -3.54 5.44 -6.37
CA GLU A 475 -4.44 6.59 -6.52
C GLU A 475 -4.57 7.43 -5.25
N GLY A 476 -3.94 7.01 -4.15
CA GLY A 476 -3.99 7.72 -2.88
C GLY A 476 -5.10 7.21 -1.95
N ILE A 477 -5.77 6.12 -2.31
CA ILE A 477 -6.78 5.48 -1.49
C ILE A 477 -6.09 4.75 -0.32
N PRO A 478 -6.50 4.96 0.94
CA PRO A 478 -5.90 4.29 2.08
C PRO A 478 -5.92 2.77 1.97
N SER A 479 -4.79 2.12 2.25
CA SER A 479 -4.72 0.65 2.22
C SER A 479 -5.54 0.00 3.33
N THR A 480 -6.24 -1.10 2.99
CA THR A 480 -7.03 -1.91 3.92
C THR A 480 -6.14 -2.88 4.73
N THR A 481 -6.74 -3.61 5.69
CA THR A 481 -6.03 -4.66 6.43
C THR A 481 -6.91 -5.91 6.58
N PRO A 482 -6.60 -7.01 5.87
CA PRO A 482 -5.50 -7.18 4.90
C PRO A 482 -5.66 -6.31 3.63
N PRO A 483 -4.56 -5.78 3.04
CA PRO A 483 -4.61 -5.03 1.79
C PRO A 483 -4.79 -5.95 0.57
N ASN A 484 -5.13 -5.37 -0.59
CA ASN A 484 -4.96 -6.03 -1.89
C ASN A 484 -3.46 -6.29 -2.16
N MET A 485 -3.15 -7.29 -2.99
CA MET A 485 -1.84 -7.36 -3.65
C MET A 485 -1.87 -6.46 -4.90
N GLY A 486 -0.70 -5.95 -5.31
CA GLY A 486 -0.59 -5.10 -6.50
C GLY A 486 -0.80 -3.61 -6.21
N ALA A 487 -0.67 -2.80 -7.26
CA ALA A 487 -0.58 -1.35 -7.17
C ALA A 487 -1.89 -0.64 -6.76
N TYR A 488 -3.03 -1.25 -7.10
CA TYR A 488 -4.34 -0.73 -6.74
C TYR A 488 -4.83 -1.27 -5.40
N GLY A 489 -5.53 -0.42 -4.67
CA GLY A 489 -6.17 -0.72 -3.41
C GLY A 489 -7.56 -1.31 -3.61
N ASP A 490 -8.33 -1.27 -2.54
CA ASP A 490 -9.77 -1.53 -2.59
C ASP A 490 -10.49 -0.29 -3.14
N ILE A 491 -11.69 -0.48 -3.70
CA ILE A 491 -12.42 0.57 -4.42
C ILE A 491 -13.41 1.24 -3.46
N ASP A 492 -13.70 2.53 -3.65
CA ASP A 492 -14.88 3.22 -3.09
C ASP A 492 -15.73 3.61 -4.32
N SER A 493 -16.64 2.72 -4.73
CA SER A 493 -17.25 2.78 -6.07
C SER A 493 -18.27 3.91 -6.19
N ASP A 494 -18.96 4.27 -5.11
CA ASP A 494 -19.93 5.36 -5.07
C ASP A 494 -19.34 6.69 -4.52
N ASN A 495 -18.10 6.67 -4.03
CA ASN A 495 -17.39 7.79 -3.41
C ASN A 495 -18.07 8.34 -2.15
N ASP A 496 -18.76 7.51 -1.36
CA ASP A 496 -19.36 7.92 -0.09
C ASP A 496 -18.37 7.96 1.08
N GLY A 497 -17.15 7.46 0.86
CA GLY A 497 -16.07 7.37 1.84
C GLY A 497 -15.97 6.02 2.54
N LEU A 498 -16.77 5.03 2.13
CA LEU A 498 -16.61 3.63 2.47
C LEU A 498 -16.02 2.89 1.28
N LEU A 499 -14.99 2.09 1.53
CA LEU A 499 -14.49 1.17 0.51
C LEU A 499 -15.50 0.03 0.37
N ASN A 500 -15.66 -0.52 -0.84
CA ASN A 500 -16.56 -1.61 -1.21
C ASN A 500 -16.54 -2.77 -0.18
N PHE A 501 -15.37 -3.19 0.29
CA PHE A 501 -15.29 -4.24 1.32
C PHE A 501 -16.04 -3.90 2.65
N ALA A 502 -16.09 -2.62 2.99
CA ALA A 502 -16.74 -2.09 4.17
C ALA A 502 -18.12 -1.49 3.89
N ASP A 503 -18.51 -1.41 2.63
CA ASP A 503 -19.83 -1.02 2.15
C ASP A 503 -20.65 -2.28 1.80
N ASN A 504 -21.95 -2.12 1.62
CA ASN A 504 -22.88 -3.21 1.36
C ASN A 504 -23.91 -2.86 0.27
N ASP A 505 -23.66 -1.76 -0.44
CA ASP A 505 -24.45 -1.10 -1.48
C ASP A 505 -23.44 -0.25 -2.29
N ASP A 506 -22.51 -0.93 -2.94
CA ASP A 506 -21.25 -0.38 -3.47
C ASP A 506 -21.45 0.70 -4.55
N ASP A 507 -22.63 0.78 -5.19
CA ASP A 507 -22.99 1.83 -6.14
C ASP A 507 -24.12 2.77 -5.67
N ASN A 508 -24.61 2.56 -4.44
CA ASN A 508 -25.62 3.35 -3.74
C ASN A 508 -26.93 3.53 -4.51
N ASP A 509 -27.30 2.54 -5.30
CA ASP A 509 -28.56 2.54 -6.05
C ASP A 509 -29.77 2.16 -5.17
N GLY A 510 -29.48 1.61 -3.98
CA GLY A 510 -30.43 1.21 -2.95
C GLY A 510 -30.75 -0.29 -2.93
N THR A 511 -30.10 -1.08 -3.77
CA THR A 511 -30.07 -2.54 -3.75
C THR A 511 -28.76 -3.01 -3.12
N LEU A 512 -28.83 -3.91 -2.14
CA LEU A 512 -27.62 -4.40 -1.50
C LEU A 512 -26.85 -5.32 -2.45
N ASP A 513 -25.53 -5.31 -2.42
CA ASP A 513 -24.67 -6.11 -3.32
C ASP A 513 -25.05 -7.59 -3.35
N GLU A 514 -25.46 -8.16 -2.20
CA GLU A 514 -25.86 -9.57 -2.11
C GLU A 514 -27.15 -9.90 -2.88
N MET A 515 -27.90 -8.88 -3.30
CA MET A 515 -29.13 -8.94 -4.07
C MET A 515 -29.00 -8.26 -5.44
N ASP A 516 -27.82 -7.74 -5.76
CA ASP A 516 -27.55 -7.00 -6.98
C ASP A 516 -26.72 -7.85 -7.96
N ALA A 517 -27.17 -7.95 -9.22
CA ALA A 517 -26.40 -8.62 -10.26
C ALA A 517 -25.22 -7.77 -10.76
N PHE A 518 -25.29 -6.45 -10.59
CA PHE A 518 -24.28 -5.46 -10.97
C PHE A 518 -23.99 -4.50 -9.81
N PRO A 519 -23.36 -4.95 -8.70
CA PRO A 519 -23.12 -4.13 -7.50
C PRO A 519 -22.29 -2.85 -7.69
N TYR A 520 -21.77 -2.60 -8.89
CA TYR A 520 -20.90 -1.46 -9.21
C TYR A 520 -21.50 -0.55 -10.29
N ASP A 521 -22.72 -0.81 -10.76
CA ASP A 521 -23.41 -0.01 -11.78
C ASP A 521 -24.81 0.36 -11.31
N SER A 522 -24.92 1.56 -10.75
CA SER A 522 -26.18 2.11 -10.22
C SER A 522 -27.37 2.22 -11.19
N LEU A 523 -27.18 1.84 -12.46
CA LEU A 523 -28.23 1.80 -13.48
C LEU A 523 -28.73 0.37 -13.76
N GLU A 524 -28.03 -0.66 -13.29
CA GLU A 524 -28.28 -2.07 -13.57
C GLU A 524 -28.40 -2.84 -12.26
N ILE A 525 -29.46 -3.65 -12.11
CA ILE A 525 -29.69 -4.44 -10.88
C ILE A 525 -29.87 -5.93 -11.18
N SER A 526 -30.25 -6.27 -12.41
CA SER A 526 -30.74 -7.60 -12.78
C SER A 526 -30.14 -8.04 -14.10
N ASP A 527 -29.77 -9.31 -14.16
CA ASP A 527 -29.32 -10.07 -15.33
C ASP A 527 -30.20 -11.32 -15.41
N THR A 528 -31.22 -11.29 -16.28
CA THR A 528 -32.28 -12.30 -16.26
C THR A 528 -31.84 -13.61 -16.91
N ASP A 529 -31.02 -13.57 -17.96
CA ASP A 529 -30.52 -14.76 -18.66
C ASP A 529 -29.10 -15.19 -18.21
N ASN A 530 -28.42 -14.36 -17.40
CA ASN A 530 -27.08 -14.55 -16.85
C ASN A 530 -25.98 -14.54 -17.93
N ASP A 531 -26.15 -13.73 -18.98
CA ASP A 531 -25.14 -13.55 -20.02
C ASP A 531 -24.06 -12.50 -19.68
N GLY A 532 -24.27 -11.75 -18.58
CA GLY A 532 -23.37 -10.71 -18.08
C GLY A 532 -23.70 -9.30 -18.55
N ILE A 533 -24.81 -9.09 -19.27
CA ILE A 533 -25.32 -7.77 -19.65
C ILE A 533 -26.59 -7.51 -18.83
N GLY A 534 -26.68 -6.33 -18.20
CA GLY A 534 -27.83 -6.00 -17.36
C GLY A 534 -29.07 -5.70 -18.19
N ASN A 535 -30.24 -6.00 -17.63
CA ASN A 535 -31.55 -5.84 -18.27
C ASN A 535 -31.85 -4.41 -18.79
N VAL A 536 -31.17 -3.36 -18.31
CA VAL A 536 -31.37 -2.00 -18.87
C VAL A 536 -30.57 -1.81 -20.16
N ALA A 537 -29.43 -2.49 -20.30
CA ALA A 537 -28.55 -2.46 -21.46
C ALA A 537 -28.82 -3.57 -22.47
N ASP A 538 -29.29 -4.73 -22.02
CA ASP A 538 -29.67 -5.86 -22.86
C ASP A 538 -30.94 -5.54 -23.65
N LEU A 539 -31.08 -6.17 -24.82
CA LEU A 539 -32.23 -6.03 -25.71
C LEU A 539 -33.08 -7.30 -25.79
N ASP A 540 -32.64 -8.40 -25.16
CA ASP A 540 -33.26 -9.74 -25.17
C ASP A 540 -33.12 -10.35 -23.77
N ASP A 541 -33.74 -9.71 -22.78
CA ASP A 541 -33.52 -9.90 -21.34
C ASP A 541 -33.53 -11.38 -20.87
N ASP A 542 -34.30 -12.26 -21.49
CA ASP A 542 -34.43 -13.67 -21.12
C ASP A 542 -33.70 -14.66 -22.06
N GLY A 543 -33.01 -14.13 -23.08
CA GLY A 543 -32.14 -14.87 -23.99
C GLY A 543 -32.87 -15.88 -24.89
N ASP A 544 -34.17 -15.73 -25.10
CA ASP A 544 -34.98 -16.70 -25.85
C ASP A 544 -34.91 -16.53 -27.38
N GLY A 545 -34.34 -15.40 -27.82
CA GLY A 545 -34.18 -15.01 -29.22
C GLY A 545 -35.23 -14.02 -29.73
N ILE A 546 -36.03 -13.41 -28.85
CA ILE A 546 -36.98 -12.34 -29.16
C ILE A 546 -36.67 -11.12 -28.28
N THR A 547 -36.23 -10.03 -28.91
CA THR A 547 -35.97 -8.77 -28.20
C THR A 547 -37.19 -8.24 -27.42
N ASP A 548 -37.00 -7.53 -26.30
CA ASP A 548 -38.09 -6.99 -25.45
C ASP A 548 -39.06 -6.09 -26.24
N VAL A 549 -38.55 -5.38 -27.24
CA VAL A 549 -39.36 -4.55 -28.14
C VAL A 549 -40.31 -5.39 -28.98
N GLU A 550 -39.83 -6.53 -29.48
CA GLU A 550 -40.63 -7.48 -30.25
C GLU A 550 -41.64 -8.21 -29.35
N GLU A 551 -41.24 -8.61 -28.16
CA GLU A 551 -42.13 -9.23 -27.18
C GLU A 551 -43.26 -8.30 -26.74
N GLY A 552 -42.97 -7.01 -26.52
CA GLY A 552 -43.99 -6.01 -26.29
C GLY A 552 -45.03 -5.91 -27.42
N THR A 553 -44.70 -6.39 -28.62
CA THR A 553 -45.66 -6.52 -29.74
C THR A 553 -46.38 -7.86 -29.80
N LEU A 554 -45.73 -8.95 -29.38
CA LEU A 554 -46.31 -10.29 -29.34
C LEU A 554 -47.20 -10.50 -28.10
N GLY A 555 -46.94 -9.75 -27.03
CA GLY A 555 -47.61 -9.86 -25.74
C GLY A 555 -46.97 -10.87 -24.80
N THR A 556 -45.78 -11.36 -25.12
CA THR A 556 -44.92 -12.20 -24.27
C THR A 556 -44.25 -11.37 -23.17
N ASP A 557 -43.67 -12.03 -22.18
CA ASP A 557 -43.05 -11.41 -21.00
C ASP A 557 -41.53 -11.39 -21.14
N PRO A 558 -40.88 -10.22 -21.31
CA PRO A 558 -39.45 -10.14 -21.59
C PRO A 558 -38.50 -10.71 -20.56
N LEU A 559 -39.01 -11.07 -19.39
CA LEU A 559 -38.22 -11.67 -18.32
C LEU A 559 -38.42 -13.19 -18.25
N LYS A 560 -39.02 -13.80 -19.29
CA LYS A 560 -39.45 -15.20 -19.29
C LYS A 560 -39.37 -15.81 -20.68
N ALA A 561 -38.32 -16.59 -20.87
CA ALA A 561 -38.10 -17.29 -22.13
C ALA A 561 -39.25 -18.23 -22.57
N ASP A 562 -40.17 -18.60 -21.67
CA ASP A 562 -41.37 -19.41 -21.93
C ASP A 562 -42.55 -18.75 -21.21
N THR A 563 -43.31 -17.90 -21.92
CA THR A 563 -44.36 -17.06 -21.32
C THR A 563 -45.53 -17.90 -20.81
N ASP A 564 -45.85 -19.00 -21.48
CA ASP A 564 -47.06 -19.79 -21.19
C ASP A 564 -46.80 -21.08 -20.37
N GLU A 565 -45.53 -21.38 -20.11
CA GLU A 565 -45.01 -22.43 -19.24
C GLU A 565 -45.30 -23.86 -19.76
N ASP A 566 -45.38 -24.06 -21.09
CA ASP A 566 -45.54 -25.38 -21.71
C ASP A 566 -44.20 -26.12 -21.94
N GLY A 567 -43.09 -25.37 -21.88
CA GLY A 567 -41.74 -25.84 -22.00
C GLY A 567 -41.15 -25.77 -23.41
N LEU A 568 -41.72 -24.98 -24.32
CA LEU A 568 -41.09 -24.37 -25.49
C LEU A 568 -40.81 -22.89 -25.20
N SER A 569 -39.77 -22.31 -25.80
CA SER A 569 -39.51 -20.89 -25.63
C SER A 569 -40.29 -20.04 -26.62
N ASP A 570 -40.62 -18.80 -26.29
CA ASP A 570 -41.41 -17.94 -27.16
C ASP A 570 -40.71 -17.72 -28.52
N GLY A 571 -39.39 -17.57 -28.50
CA GLY A 571 -38.51 -17.54 -29.66
C GLY A 571 -38.57 -18.82 -30.51
N TYR A 572 -38.63 -19.99 -29.88
CA TYR A 572 -38.80 -21.26 -30.59
C TYR A 572 -40.18 -21.34 -31.25
N GLU A 573 -41.21 -20.95 -30.53
CA GLU A 573 -42.59 -21.01 -30.98
C GLU A 573 -42.88 -20.07 -32.14
N LYS A 574 -42.39 -18.82 -32.05
CA LYS A 574 -42.42 -17.86 -33.15
C LYS A 574 -41.71 -18.40 -34.39
N LEU A 575 -40.58 -19.08 -34.23
CA LEU A 575 -39.84 -19.68 -35.33
C LEU A 575 -40.60 -20.85 -35.98
N ASN A 576 -41.29 -21.67 -35.18
CA ASN A 576 -42.01 -22.85 -35.65
C ASN A 576 -43.49 -22.59 -35.98
N GLY A 577 -44.00 -21.39 -35.67
CA GLY A 577 -45.33 -20.93 -36.02
C GLY A 577 -46.43 -21.34 -35.05
N THR A 578 -46.11 -21.67 -33.79
CA THR A 578 -47.07 -21.81 -32.69
C THR A 578 -47.30 -20.46 -32.00
N ASP A 579 -48.29 -20.39 -31.10
CA ASP A 579 -48.71 -19.18 -30.39
C ASP A 579 -48.11 -19.15 -28.98
N PRO A 580 -47.09 -18.31 -28.71
CA PRO A 580 -46.31 -18.31 -27.46
C PRO A 580 -47.08 -17.86 -26.20
N LEU A 581 -48.39 -17.67 -26.32
CA LEU A 581 -49.30 -17.33 -25.23
C LEU A 581 -50.27 -18.47 -24.93
N LYS A 582 -50.11 -19.62 -25.58
CA LYS A 582 -50.99 -20.78 -25.46
C LYS A 582 -50.17 -22.07 -25.44
N PRO A 583 -50.23 -22.82 -24.33
CA PRO A 583 -49.58 -24.13 -24.22
C PRO A 583 -50.05 -25.19 -25.23
N ASP A 584 -51.11 -24.88 -25.98
CA ASP A 584 -51.78 -25.72 -26.96
C ASP A 584 -52.42 -24.74 -27.97
N THR A 585 -51.71 -24.51 -29.08
CA THR A 585 -52.00 -23.45 -30.04
C THR A 585 -53.36 -23.67 -30.73
N ASP A 586 -53.67 -24.90 -31.10
CA ASP A 586 -54.85 -25.25 -31.87
C ASP A 586 -56.02 -25.80 -31.04
N THR A 587 -55.79 -26.04 -29.76
CA THR A 587 -56.75 -26.43 -28.72
C THR A 587 -57.32 -27.84 -28.86
N ASP A 588 -56.53 -28.78 -29.38
CA ASP A 588 -56.94 -30.19 -29.53
C ASP A 588 -56.76 -31.04 -28.25
N GLY A 589 -56.00 -30.53 -27.28
CA GLY A 589 -55.72 -31.15 -25.99
C GLY A 589 -54.33 -31.77 -25.84
N VAL A 590 -53.45 -31.67 -26.84
CA VAL A 590 -52.01 -31.95 -26.76
C VAL A 590 -51.25 -30.62 -26.74
N SER A 591 -50.26 -30.48 -25.86
CA SER A 591 -49.45 -29.25 -25.82
C SER A 591 -48.48 -29.21 -26.98
N ASP A 592 -48.14 -28.01 -27.44
CA ASP A 592 -47.32 -27.78 -28.64
C ASP A 592 -45.97 -28.50 -28.57
N LYS A 593 -45.38 -28.56 -27.36
CA LYS A 593 -44.17 -29.35 -27.08
C LYS A 593 -44.25 -30.82 -27.47
N TYR A 594 -45.43 -31.42 -27.35
CA TYR A 594 -45.68 -32.85 -27.53
C TYR A 594 -46.49 -33.15 -28.79
N ASP A 595 -46.96 -32.12 -29.49
CA ASP A 595 -47.78 -32.26 -30.67
C ASP A 595 -46.92 -32.29 -31.94
N ALA A 596 -47.10 -33.34 -32.75
CA ALA A 596 -46.45 -33.44 -34.05
C ALA A 596 -47.09 -32.52 -35.11
N PHE A 597 -48.31 -32.05 -34.85
CA PHE A 597 -49.12 -31.19 -35.69
C PHE A 597 -49.74 -30.02 -34.91
N PRO A 598 -48.93 -29.16 -34.25
CA PRO A 598 -49.36 -28.15 -33.24
C PRO A 598 -50.21 -26.98 -33.79
N ASN A 599 -50.71 -27.08 -35.01
CA ASN A 599 -51.48 -26.06 -35.71
C ASN A 599 -52.70 -26.64 -36.46
N ASP A 600 -52.97 -27.95 -36.33
CA ASP A 600 -54.10 -28.63 -36.95
C ASP A 600 -54.93 -29.38 -35.89
N PRO A 601 -56.07 -28.81 -35.43
CA PRO A 601 -56.82 -29.36 -34.30
C PRO A 601 -57.56 -30.66 -34.59
N ALA A 602 -57.29 -31.27 -35.74
CA ALA A 602 -57.77 -32.58 -36.15
C ALA A 602 -56.67 -33.66 -36.09
N GLN A 603 -55.43 -33.32 -35.75
CA GLN A 603 -54.26 -34.19 -35.74
C GLN A 603 -53.40 -33.77 -34.55
N GLY A 604 -53.14 -34.67 -33.61
CA GLY A 604 -52.33 -34.36 -32.41
C GLY A 604 -51.12 -35.28 -32.32
N LEU A 605 -51.12 -36.18 -31.32
CA LEU A 605 -50.04 -37.14 -31.08
C LEU A 605 -49.73 -38.02 -32.31
N ASP A 606 -48.43 -38.26 -32.54
CA ASP A 606 -47.86 -39.24 -33.48
C ASP A 606 -46.95 -40.15 -32.65
N THR A 607 -47.53 -41.23 -32.12
CA THR A 607 -46.90 -42.06 -31.07
C THR A 607 -45.66 -42.82 -31.58
N ASP A 608 -45.60 -43.18 -32.86
CA ASP A 608 -44.47 -43.90 -33.47
C ASP A 608 -43.52 -43.01 -34.31
N GLY A 609 -43.92 -41.76 -34.57
CA GLY A 609 -43.13 -40.75 -35.27
C GLY A 609 -43.03 -41.00 -36.77
N ASP A 610 -43.99 -41.71 -37.37
CA ASP A 610 -43.99 -42.04 -38.80
C ASP A 610 -44.49 -40.89 -39.71
N GLY A 611 -45.03 -39.82 -39.10
CA GLY A 611 -45.60 -38.67 -39.77
C GLY A 611 -47.10 -38.77 -40.02
N THR A 612 -47.78 -39.74 -39.39
CA THR A 612 -49.24 -39.90 -39.38
C THR A 612 -49.76 -39.75 -37.95
N SER A 613 -50.70 -38.84 -37.72
CA SER A 613 -51.32 -38.70 -36.39
C SER A 613 -52.02 -39.99 -35.96
N ASP A 614 -52.01 -40.34 -34.67
CA ASP A 614 -52.69 -41.50 -34.09
C ASP A 614 -54.17 -41.62 -34.50
N VAL A 615 -54.87 -40.48 -34.65
CA VAL A 615 -56.28 -40.47 -35.08
C VAL A 615 -56.52 -40.91 -36.53
N ASN A 616 -55.47 -40.92 -37.34
CA ASN A 616 -55.45 -41.34 -38.74
C ASN A 616 -54.52 -42.54 -38.99
N ASP A 617 -53.74 -42.95 -37.99
CA ASP A 617 -52.97 -44.17 -37.99
C ASP A 617 -53.88 -45.35 -37.63
N THR A 618 -53.48 -46.53 -38.10
CA THR A 618 -54.12 -47.79 -37.77
C THR A 618 -53.23 -48.65 -36.87
N ASP A 619 -52.00 -48.26 -36.56
CA ASP A 619 -50.98 -49.01 -35.79
C ASP A 619 -50.07 -48.02 -35.05
N ASP A 620 -50.65 -47.24 -34.13
CA ASP A 620 -50.08 -46.04 -33.48
C ASP A 620 -48.70 -46.26 -32.80
N ASP A 621 -48.30 -47.49 -32.46
CA ASP A 621 -46.99 -47.80 -31.85
C ASP A 621 -46.02 -48.59 -32.77
N ASN A 622 -46.43 -48.82 -34.02
CA ASN A 622 -45.72 -49.59 -35.05
C ASN A 622 -45.27 -50.99 -34.60
N ASP A 623 -45.98 -51.62 -33.65
CA ASP A 623 -45.67 -52.98 -33.21
C ASP A 623 -46.08 -54.06 -34.23
N GLY A 624 -46.79 -53.64 -35.29
CA GLY A 624 -47.28 -54.47 -36.37
C GLY A 624 -48.69 -55.01 -36.13
N VAL A 625 -49.45 -54.44 -35.19
CA VAL A 625 -50.81 -54.85 -34.84
C VAL A 625 -51.78 -53.69 -35.01
N THR A 626 -52.63 -53.79 -36.05
CA THR A 626 -53.68 -52.80 -36.28
C THR A 626 -54.60 -52.61 -35.07
N GLU A 627 -54.64 -51.40 -34.54
CA GLU A 627 -55.57 -50.97 -33.50
C GLU A 627 -56.99 -50.82 -34.09
N CYS A 628 -58.02 -51.23 -33.34
CA CYS A 628 -59.41 -51.20 -33.81
C CYS A 628 -60.23 -50.21 -32.97
N CYS A 629 -60.93 -49.31 -33.69
CA CYS A 629 -61.79 -48.22 -33.23
C CYS A 629 -62.68 -48.47 -32.00
#